data_AF-A0A1S9N9T0-F1
#
_entry.id   AF-A0A1S9N9T0-F1
#
_cell.length_a   1.000
_cell.length_b   1.000
_cell.length_c   1.000
_cell.angle_alpha   90.00
_cell.angle_beta   90.00
_cell.angle_gamma   90.00
#
_symmetry.space_group_name_H-M   'P 1'
#
loop_
_entity.id
_entity.type
_entity.pdbx_description
1 polymer ?
#
loop_
_entity_poly.entity_id
_entity_poly.type
_entity_poly.pdbx_seq_one_letter_code
_entity_poly.pdbx_strand_id
1 'polypeptide(L)'
;MKNKLIALITLTAISSFITKINCYAVDRITLVQPTSVNFVTTITANNSLIGADAAKEDTQLTLEDMLTYALQDEYLARARYLLTVEKFGQQRPFVNILKAEETHINHLKPLFTKYNVSLPSDNLKDYVKVPNNINESLEAGVQGEIKNIEMYEKFLKENIPSDVKTVFTLLRNASQKHLQAFQKR
;
A
#
# COMPACT_ATOMS: atom_id res chain seq x y z
N MET A 1 26.89 24.14 51.17
CA MET A 1 28.17 24.14 51.90
C MET A 1 28.40 22.72 52.43
N LYS A 2 29.58 22.13 52.10
CA LYS A 2 30.43 21.25 52.95
C LYS A 2 29.75 19.98 53.53
N ASN A 3 30.14 18.72 53.27
CA ASN A 3 31.43 18.05 53.03
C ASN A 3 31.12 16.66 52.41
N LYS A 4 31.76 16.14 51.37
CA LYS A 4 33.13 15.56 51.22
C LYS A 4 33.53 14.47 52.23
N LEU A 5 34.12 13.40 51.64
CA LEU A 5 34.97 12.33 52.20
C LEU A 5 34.19 11.12 52.77
N ILE A 6 34.47 9.85 52.44
CA ILE A 6 35.76 9.14 52.34
C ILE A 6 35.67 7.99 51.32
N ALA A 7 36.74 7.78 50.56
CA ALA A 7 37.01 6.58 49.75
C ALA A 7 37.74 5.51 50.57
N LEU A 8 37.47 4.21 50.36
CA LEU A 8 38.52 3.20 50.20
C LEU A 8 37.95 1.85 49.71
N ILE A 9 38.66 1.28 48.74
CA ILE A 9 38.46 -0.04 48.14
C ILE A 9 38.96 -1.13 49.09
N THR A 10 38.21 -2.22 49.28
CA THR A 10 38.79 -3.53 49.60
C THR A 10 38.08 -4.65 48.85
N LEU A 11 38.90 -5.34 48.05
CA LEU A 11 38.72 -6.58 47.31
C LEU A 11 38.36 -7.76 48.22
N THR A 12 37.42 -8.62 47.83
CA THR A 12 37.59 -10.10 47.71
C THR A 12 36.29 -10.79 47.32
N ALA A 13 36.40 -11.70 46.35
CA ALA A 13 35.36 -12.63 45.92
C ALA A 13 35.13 -13.72 46.98
N ILE A 14 33.97 -14.40 46.91
CA ILE A 14 33.87 -15.88 46.74
C ILE A 14 32.42 -16.33 47.01
N SER A 15 31.83 -16.85 45.93
CA SER A 15 31.01 -18.06 45.81
C SER A 15 29.67 -18.23 46.57
N SER A 16 28.68 -18.55 45.72
CA SER A 16 27.82 -19.73 45.81
C SER A 16 26.55 -19.67 46.65
N PHE A 17 25.52 -20.16 45.95
CA PHE A 17 24.40 -20.94 46.45
C PHE A 17 23.23 -20.18 47.11
N ILE A 18 22.28 -19.86 46.23
CA ILE A 18 20.85 -19.76 46.56
C ILE A 18 20.43 -21.08 47.23
N THR A 19 19.65 -21.04 48.32
CA THR A 19 18.24 -21.49 48.36
C THR A 19 17.76 -21.52 49.82
N LYS A 20 16.59 -20.89 50.09
CA LYS A 20 15.40 -21.49 50.74
C LYS A 20 14.45 -20.38 51.21
N ILE A 21 13.51 -20.02 50.33
CA ILE A 21 12.21 -19.51 50.78
C ILE A 21 11.26 -20.71 50.81
N ASN A 22 10.58 -20.83 51.94
CA ASN A 22 9.59 -21.84 52.22
C ASN A 22 8.35 -21.68 51.33
N CYS A 23 7.85 -22.85 50.95
CA CYS A 23 6.64 -23.17 50.22
C CYS A 23 5.38 -22.57 50.86
N TYR A 24 4.53 -21.95 50.04
CA TYR A 24 3.08 -22.12 50.15
C TYR A 24 2.58 -22.66 48.81
N ALA A 25 1.98 -23.85 48.87
CA ALA A 25 1.37 -24.52 47.75
C ALA A 25 0.10 -23.79 47.33
N VAL A 26 -0.01 -23.46 46.04
CA VAL A 26 -1.29 -23.26 45.36
C VAL A 26 -1.34 -24.26 44.22
N ASP A 27 -2.52 -24.83 44.05
CA ASP A 27 -2.83 -26.03 43.29
C ASP A 27 -2.31 -26.05 41.85
N ARG A 28 -2.05 -27.29 41.42
CA ARG A 28 -1.54 -27.68 40.10
C ARG A 28 -2.35 -27.06 38.97
N ILE A 29 -1.80 -26.07 38.30
CA ILE A 29 -2.09 -25.79 36.88
C ILE A 29 -1.05 -26.56 36.08
N THR A 30 -1.49 -27.50 35.26
CA THR A 30 -0.64 -28.15 34.24
C THR A 30 -0.07 -27.10 33.31
N LEU A 31 1.20 -26.77 33.49
CA LEU A 31 2.00 -25.99 32.56
C LEU A 31 2.22 -26.84 31.29
N VAL A 32 1.38 -26.65 30.28
CA VAL A 32 1.78 -26.97 28.91
C VAL A 32 2.85 -25.94 28.56
N GLN A 33 4.06 -26.42 28.28
CA GLN A 33 5.18 -25.57 27.87
C GLN A 33 4.74 -24.67 26.70
N PRO A 34 5.05 -23.36 26.73
CA PRO A 34 4.88 -22.55 25.53
C PRO A 34 5.90 -23.04 24.51
N THR A 35 5.44 -23.83 23.53
CA THR A 35 6.17 -24.06 22.30
C THR A 35 6.47 -22.69 21.72
N SER A 36 7.75 -22.39 21.53
CA SER A 36 8.23 -21.18 20.87
C SER A 36 7.54 -21.05 19.50
N VAL A 37 6.52 -20.20 19.44
CA VAL A 37 5.93 -19.78 18.17
C VAL A 37 7.00 -18.96 17.49
N ASN A 38 7.67 -19.56 16.51
CA ASN A 38 8.49 -18.83 15.56
C ASN A 38 7.55 -17.93 14.77
N PHE A 39 7.33 -16.70 15.26
CA PHE A 39 6.81 -15.64 14.43
C PHE A 39 7.87 -15.39 13.36
N VAL A 40 7.69 -16.05 12.23
CA VAL A 40 8.34 -15.69 10.97
C VAL A 40 7.81 -14.30 10.65
N THR A 41 8.47 -13.30 11.24
CA THR A 41 8.30 -11.92 10.84
C THR A 41 9.13 -11.81 9.57
N THR A 42 8.52 -12.17 8.44
CA THR A 42 9.02 -11.74 7.13
C THR A 42 8.87 -10.21 7.09
N ILE A 43 9.79 -9.52 7.77
CA ILE A 43 10.16 -8.14 7.43
C ILE A 43 10.95 -8.25 6.14
N THR A 44 10.24 -8.54 5.06
CA THR A 44 10.78 -8.24 3.75
C THR A 44 10.49 -6.77 3.55
N ALA A 45 11.55 -5.96 3.40
CA ALA A 45 11.43 -4.65 2.79
C ALA A 45 10.92 -4.89 1.36
N ASN A 46 9.60 -4.99 1.22
CA ASN A 46 8.94 -5.41 -0.01
C ASN A 46 8.86 -4.22 -0.93
N ASN A 47 9.53 -4.32 -2.07
CA ASN A 47 9.09 -3.64 -3.28
C ASN A 47 7.74 -4.27 -3.69
N SER A 48 6.71 -4.09 -2.85
CA SER A 48 5.38 -4.66 -3.06
C SER A 48 4.81 -3.98 -4.28
N LEU A 49 4.59 -4.76 -5.34
CA LEU A 49 3.85 -4.30 -6.49
C LEU A 49 2.49 -3.76 -6.00
N ILE A 50 1.97 -2.73 -6.67
CA ILE A 50 0.72 -2.06 -6.35
C ILE A 50 -0.03 -1.75 -7.64
N GLY A 51 -1.34 -1.53 -7.53
CA GLY A 51 -2.16 -1.14 -8.68
C GLY A 51 -2.09 -2.13 -9.83
N ALA A 52 -2.00 -1.63 -11.07
CA ALA A 52 -1.94 -2.46 -12.27
C ALA A 52 -0.73 -3.41 -12.30
N ASP A 53 0.40 -3.02 -11.70
CA ASP A 53 1.59 -3.87 -11.65
C ASP A 53 1.39 -5.07 -10.71
N ALA A 54 0.69 -4.89 -9.57
CA ALA A 54 0.29 -6.02 -8.72
C ALA A 54 -0.73 -6.91 -9.41
N ALA A 55 -1.75 -6.28 -9.98
CA ALA A 55 -2.83 -6.97 -10.68
C ALA A 55 -2.30 -7.83 -11.83
N LYS A 56 -1.22 -7.42 -12.50
CA LYS A 56 -0.59 -8.19 -13.58
C LYS A 56 -0.04 -9.54 -13.09
N GLU A 57 0.70 -9.52 -11.99
CA GLU A 57 1.36 -10.70 -11.43
C GLU A 57 0.42 -11.61 -10.62
N ASP A 58 -0.72 -11.09 -10.18
CA ASP A 58 -1.71 -11.87 -9.45
C ASP A 58 -2.40 -12.90 -10.34
N THR A 59 -2.30 -14.18 -9.98
CA THR A 59 -2.89 -15.31 -10.73
C THR A 59 -4.21 -15.81 -10.12
N GLN A 60 -4.61 -15.31 -8.96
CA GLN A 60 -5.79 -15.76 -8.21
C GLN A 60 -6.57 -14.56 -7.68
N LEU A 61 -7.06 -13.73 -8.61
CA LEU A 61 -7.78 -12.50 -8.28
C LEU A 61 -9.06 -12.78 -7.48
N THR A 62 -9.12 -12.29 -6.25
CA THR A 62 -10.38 -12.14 -5.51
C THR A 62 -11.03 -10.79 -5.83
N LEU A 63 -12.30 -10.62 -5.43
CA LEU A 63 -12.97 -9.32 -5.54
C LEU A 63 -12.26 -8.23 -4.71
N GLU A 64 -11.76 -8.60 -3.53
CA GLU A 64 -10.99 -7.71 -2.67
C GLU A 64 -9.70 -7.24 -3.34
N ASP A 65 -8.96 -8.16 -3.98
CA ASP A 65 -7.74 -7.83 -4.72
C ASP A 65 -8.05 -6.87 -5.88
N MET A 66 -9.06 -7.18 -6.68
CA MET A 66 -9.44 -6.33 -7.82
C MET A 66 -9.85 -4.92 -7.40
N LEU A 67 -10.65 -4.79 -6.33
CA LEU A 67 -11.02 -3.46 -5.81
C LEU A 67 -9.79 -2.72 -5.29
N THR A 68 -8.95 -3.39 -4.51
CA THR A 68 -7.73 -2.83 -3.93
C THR A 68 -6.77 -2.34 -5.00
N TYR A 69 -6.45 -3.18 -5.98
CA TYR A 69 -5.57 -2.81 -7.09
C TYR A 69 -6.17 -1.69 -7.94
N ALA A 70 -7.47 -1.73 -8.26
CA ALA A 70 -8.12 -0.65 -9.00
C ALA A 70 -7.92 0.70 -8.30
N LEU A 71 -8.26 0.80 -7.02
CA LEU A 71 -8.16 2.06 -6.28
C LEU A 71 -6.71 2.53 -6.09
N GLN A 72 -5.78 1.61 -5.85
CA GLN A 72 -4.35 1.94 -5.80
C GLN A 72 -3.86 2.51 -7.13
N ASP A 73 -4.28 1.95 -8.26
CA ASP A 73 -3.87 2.44 -9.58
C ASP A 73 -4.43 3.82 -9.89
N GLU A 74 -5.69 4.10 -9.52
CA GLU A 74 -6.26 5.45 -9.64
C GLU A 74 -5.53 6.47 -8.75
N TYR A 75 -5.13 6.07 -7.52
CA TYR A 75 -4.28 6.91 -6.66
C TYR A 75 -2.91 7.20 -7.29
N LEU A 76 -2.27 6.20 -7.92
CA LEU A 76 -1.00 6.38 -8.62
C LEU A 76 -1.14 7.31 -9.82
N ALA A 77 -2.19 7.13 -10.63
CA ALA A 77 -2.48 7.99 -11.78
C ALA A 77 -2.69 9.44 -11.34
N ARG A 78 -3.55 9.65 -10.34
CA ARG A 78 -3.78 10.98 -9.77
C ARG A 78 -2.49 11.61 -9.24
N ALA A 79 -1.71 10.86 -8.46
CA ALA A 79 -0.45 11.36 -7.91
C ALA A 79 0.53 11.76 -9.00
N ARG A 80 0.65 10.96 -10.08
CA ARG A 80 1.46 11.26 -11.26
C ARG A 80 1.07 12.58 -11.90
N TYR A 81 -0.22 12.77 -12.18
CA TYR A 81 -0.68 13.98 -12.87
C TYR A 81 -0.63 15.21 -11.98
N LEU A 82 -0.86 15.04 -10.68
CA LEU A 82 -0.67 16.10 -9.70
C LEU A 82 0.78 16.57 -9.66
N LEU A 83 1.75 15.67 -9.56
CA LEU A 83 3.19 16.00 -9.58
C LEU A 83 3.61 16.70 -10.88
N THR A 84 3.11 16.23 -12.03
CA THR A 84 3.36 16.91 -13.31
C THR A 84 2.81 18.33 -13.33
N VAL A 85 1.58 18.55 -12.84
CA VAL A 85 0.97 19.88 -12.78
C VAL A 85 1.68 20.79 -11.77
N GLU A 86 2.09 20.26 -10.62
CA GLU A 86 2.88 20.98 -9.61
C GLU A 86 4.22 21.45 -10.19
N LYS A 87 4.91 20.61 -10.98
CA LYS A 87 6.24 20.90 -11.52
C LYS A 87 6.25 21.76 -12.78
N PHE A 88 5.34 21.49 -13.72
CA PHE A 88 5.36 22.11 -15.06
C PHE A 88 4.17 23.03 -15.32
N GLY A 89 3.31 23.23 -14.31
CA GLY A 89 2.12 24.07 -14.41
C GLY A 89 0.93 23.37 -15.07
N GLN A 90 -0.15 24.13 -15.22
CA GLN A 90 -1.42 23.63 -15.74
C GLN A 90 -1.39 23.40 -17.25
N GLN A 91 -0.94 22.20 -17.64
CA GLN A 91 -0.87 21.79 -19.05
C GLN A 91 -1.91 20.71 -19.36
N ARG A 92 -2.49 20.75 -20.56
CA ARG A 92 -3.32 19.67 -21.08
C ARG A 92 -2.42 18.51 -21.58
N PRO A 93 -2.84 17.24 -21.49
CA PRO A 93 -4.14 16.82 -20.95
C PRO A 93 -4.15 16.67 -19.42
N PHE A 94 -3.01 16.78 -18.74
CA PHE A 94 -2.83 16.49 -17.30
C PHE A 94 -3.88 17.12 -16.39
N VAL A 95 -4.20 18.40 -16.53
CA VAL A 95 -5.20 19.06 -15.65
C VAL A 95 -6.62 18.51 -15.79
N ASN A 96 -6.98 18.01 -16.97
CA ASN A 96 -8.30 17.45 -17.20
C ASN A 96 -8.35 16.01 -16.69
N ILE A 97 -7.30 15.24 -16.97
CA ILE A 97 -7.18 13.85 -16.54
C ILE A 97 -7.08 13.78 -15.01
N LEU A 98 -6.32 14.67 -14.36
CA LEU A 98 -6.27 14.77 -12.90
C LEU A 98 -7.66 14.88 -12.24
N LYS A 99 -8.57 15.65 -12.85
CA LYS A 99 -9.96 15.78 -12.36
C LYS A 99 -10.78 14.52 -12.64
N ALA A 100 -10.51 13.84 -13.74
CA ALA A 100 -11.14 12.56 -14.06
C ALA A 100 -10.73 11.48 -13.04
N GLU A 101 -9.45 11.40 -12.66
CA GLU A 101 -8.99 10.41 -11.67
C GLU A 101 -9.66 10.59 -10.30
N GLU A 102 -9.90 11.83 -9.86
CA GLU A 102 -10.70 12.07 -8.65
C GLU A 102 -12.13 11.52 -8.77
N THR A 103 -12.72 11.59 -9.97
CA THR A 103 -14.03 11.03 -10.25
C THR A 103 -13.99 9.50 -10.23
N HIS A 104 -12.95 8.88 -10.78
CA HIS A 104 -12.74 7.44 -10.75
C HIS A 104 -12.63 6.90 -9.32
N ILE A 105 -11.81 7.55 -8.50
CA ILE A 105 -11.65 7.24 -7.06
C ILE A 105 -13.01 7.28 -6.36
N ASN A 106 -13.84 8.29 -6.66
CA ASN A 106 -15.16 8.44 -6.06
C ASN A 106 -16.17 7.39 -6.55
N HIS A 107 -16.01 6.83 -7.75
CA HIS A 107 -16.81 5.70 -8.21
C HIS A 107 -16.43 4.38 -7.53
N LEU A 108 -15.14 4.19 -7.18
CA LEU A 108 -14.65 2.97 -6.53
C LEU A 108 -15.00 2.92 -5.04
N LYS A 109 -14.82 4.02 -4.31
CA LYS A 109 -14.99 4.07 -2.84
C LYS A 109 -16.31 3.44 -2.32
N PRO A 110 -17.49 3.67 -2.92
CA PRO A 110 -18.73 3.03 -2.46
C PRO A 110 -18.71 1.50 -2.54
N LEU A 111 -17.97 0.91 -3.49
CA LEU A 111 -17.87 -0.54 -3.63
C LEU A 111 -17.13 -1.17 -2.43
N PHE A 112 -16.12 -0.51 -1.89
CA PHE A 112 -15.40 -0.99 -0.70
C PHE A 112 -16.33 -1.17 0.49
N THR A 113 -17.18 -0.17 0.76
CA THR A 113 -18.18 -0.27 1.83
C THR A 113 -19.19 -1.38 1.56
N LYS A 114 -19.69 -1.47 0.31
CA LYS A 114 -20.69 -2.48 -0.07
C LYS A 114 -20.19 -3.91 0.08
N TYR A 115 -18.93 -4.16 -0.27
CA TYR A 115 -18.31 -5.49 -0.25
C TYR A 115 -17.49 -5.76 1.02
N ASN A 116 -17.54 -4.87 2.01
CA ASN A 116 -16.80 -4.97 3.26
C ASN A 116 -15.28 -5.17 3.06
N VAL A 117 -14.73 -4.44 2.09
CA VAL A 117 -13.28 -4.42 1.79
C VAL A 117 -12.67 -3.20 2.46
N SER A 118 -11.49 -3.39 3.06
CA SER A 118 -10.75 -2.29 3.69
C SER A 118 -10.28 -1.29 2.64
N LEU A 119 -10.48 0.00 2.90
CA LEU A 119 -10.04 1.05 1.99
C LEU A 119 -8.51 1.24 2.09
N PRO A 120 -7.73 1.07 0.99
CA PRO A 120 -6.30 1.35 0.98
C PRO A 120 -6.00 2.81 1.29
N SER A 121 -4.86 3.05 1.95
CA SER A 121 -4.38 4.40 2.23
C SER A 121 -3.96 5.12 0.96
N ASP A 122 -4.26 6.42 0.92
CA ASP A 122 -3.88 7.33 -0.16
C ASP A 122 -2.54 8.01 0.15
N ASN A 123 -1.46 7.23 0.13
CA ASN A 123 -0.09 7.68 0.42
C ASN A 123 0.88 7.33 -0.72
N LEU A 124 0.36 7.29 -1.96
CA LEU A 124 1.10 6.77 -3.11
C LEU A 124 1.92 7.83 -3.87
N LYS A 125 1.93 9.10 -3.43
CA LYS A 125 2.81 10.14 -4.01
C LYS A 125 4.28 9.71 -4.00
N ASP A 126 4.72 9.05 -2.93
CA ASP A 126 6.12 8.61 -2.77
C ASP A 126 6.49 7.44 -3.70
N TYR A 127 5.50 6.78 -4.29
CA TYR A 127 5.68 5.68 -5.24
C TYR A 127 5.80 6.16 -6.68
N VAL A 128 5.56 7.46 -6.94
CA VAL A 128 5.62 8.04 -8.27
C VAL A 128 6.91 8.83 -8.47
N LYS A 129 7.70 8.41 -9.46
CA LYS A 129 8.89 9.15 -9.88
C LYS A 129 8.49 10.53 -10.42
N VAL A 130 9.08 11.59 -9.85
CA VAL A 130 8.92 12.94 -10.37
C VAL A 130 9.61 13.04 -11.74
N PRO A 131 8.88 13.35 -12.83
CA PRO A 131 9.46 13.43 -14.17
C PRO A 131 10.44 14.60 -14.31
N ASN A 132 11.51 14.43 -15.10
CA ASN A 132 12.51 15.48 -15.31
C ASN A 132 12.02 16.59 -16.25
N ASN A 133 11.19 16.22 -17.23
CA ASN A 133 10.62 17.12 -18.22
C ASN A 133 9.19 16.70 -18.61
N ILE A 134 8.53 17.52 -19.44
CA ILE A 134 7.14 17.27 -19.84
C ILE A 134 6.98 16.05 -20.75
N ASN A 135 7.98 15.73 -21.59
CA ASN A 135 7.93 14.57 -22.48
C ASN A 135 7.96 13.26 -21.68
N GLU A 136 8.79 13.17 -20.64
CA GLU A 136 8.77 12.04 -19.71
C GLU A 136 7.41 11.91 -19.00
N SER A 137 6.74 13.03 -18.70
CA SER A 137 5.40 13.01 -18.09
C SER A 137 4.35 12.46 -19.07
N LEU A 138 4.44 12.81 -20.35
CA LEU A 138 3.54 12.31 -21.39
C LEU A 138 3.74 10.81 -21.61
N GLU A 139 5.00 10.36 -21.71
CA GLU A 139 5.33 8.94 -21.85
C GLU A 139 4.86 8.14 -20.63
N ALA A 140 5.11 8.63 -19.42
CA ALA A 140 4.62 8.00 -18.19
C ALA A 140 3.08 7.95 -18.12
N GLY A 141 2.40 8.99 -18.64
CA GLY A 141 0.95 9.00 -18.81
C GLY A 141 0.48 7.89 -19.75
N VAL A 142 1.04 7.83 -20.96
CA VAL A 142 0.74 6.77 -21.96
C VAL A 142 0.90 5.37 -21.36
N GLN A 143 2.04 5.09 -20.71
CA GLN A 143 2.31 3.78 -20.12
C GLN A 143 1.37 3.48 -18.94
N GLY A 144 1.06 4.49 -18.12
CA GLY A 144 0.08 4.36 -17.04
C GLY A 144 -1.30 3.97 -17.56
N GLU A 145 -1.80 4.66 -18.58
CA GLU A 145 -3.11 4.37 -19.15
C GLU A 145 -3.17 2.99 -19.82
N ILE A 146 -2.11 2.56 -20.50
CA ILE A 146 -2.03 1.21 -21.08
C ILE A 146 -2.17 0.14 -19.99
N LYS A 147 -1.37 0.25 -18.92
CA LYS A 147 -1.43 -0.68 -17.79
C LYS A 147 -2.80 -0.68 -17.09
N ASN A 148 -3.40 0.49 -16.90
CA ASN A 148 -4.71 0.62 -16.29
C ASN A 148 -5.81 -0.03 -17.14
N ILE A 149 -5.78 0.17 -18.47
CA ILE A 149 -6.69 -0.52 -19.42
C ILE A 149 -6.51 -2.03 -19.34
N GLU A 150 -5.28 -2.53 -19.39
CA GLU A 150 -4.97 -3.97 -19.30
C GLU A 150 -5.48 -4.58 -17.98
N MET A 151 -5.29 -3.86 -16.86
CA MET A 151 -5.80 -4.26 -15.55
C MET A 151 -7.32 -4.41 -15.56
N TYR A 152 -8.07 -3.40 -16.00
CA TYR A 152 -9.52 -3.51 -16.05
C TYR A 152 -10.00 -4.57 -17.05
N GLU A 153 -9.33 -4.74 -18.19
CA GLU A 153 -9.64 -5.82 -19.14
C GLU A 153 -9.40 -7.22 -18.54
N LYS A 154 -8.40 -7.37 -17.67
CA LYS A 154 -8.18 -8.59 -16.89
C LYS A 154 -9.35 -8.80 -15.92
N PHE A 155 -9.71 -7.81 -15.12
CA PHE A 155 -10.78 -7.92 -14.13
C PHE A 155 -12.15 -8.21 -14.74
N LEU A 156 -12.44 -7.63 -15.92
CA LEU A 156 -13.72 -7.82 -16.61
C LEU A 156 -13.93 -9.23 -17.20
N LYS A 157 -12.89 -10.08 -17.20
CA LYS A 157 -12.98 -11.50 -17.56
C LYS A 157 -13.41 -12.38 -16.39
N GLU A 158 -13.28 -11.89 -15.17
CA GLU A 158 -13.66 -12.62 -13.96
C GLU A 158 -15.17 -12.60 -13.73
N ASN A 159 -15.67 -13.56 -12.95
CA ASN A 159 -17.06 -13.59 -12.52
C ASN A 159 -17.27 -12.63 -11.33
N ILE A 160 -17.52 -11.36 -11.63
CA ILE A 160 -17.70 -10.28 -10.66
C ILE A 160 -19.14 -9.76 -10.59
N PRO A 161 -19.54 -9.13 -9.46
CA PRO A 161 -20.85 -8.50 -9.34
C PRO A 161 -21.12 -7.45 -10.43
N SER A 162 -22.39 -7.30 -10.82
CA SER A 162 -22.80 -6.47 -11.96
C SER A 162 -22.48 -4.99 -11.80
N ASP A 163 -22.62 -4.44 -10.60
CA ASP A 163 -22.28 -3.07 -10.25
C ASP A 163 -20.77 -2.81 -10.29
N VAL A 164 -19.96 -3.75 -9.80
CA VAL A 164 -18.49 -3.71 -9.93
C VAL A 164 -18.11 -3.72 -11.41
N LYS A 165 -18.72 -4.62 -12.19
CA LYS A 165 -18.51 -4.69 -13.65
C LYS A 165 -18.87 -3.38 -14.35
N THR A 166 -19.94 -2.71 -13.94
CA THR A 166 -20.33 -1.39 -14.47
C THR A 166 -19.25 -0.34 -14.19
N VAL A 167 -18.75 -0.26 -12.95
CA VAL A 167 -17.71 0.69 -12.57
C VAL A 167 -16.40 0.39 -13.31
N PHE A 168 -15.93 -0.85 -13.33
CA PHE A 168 -14.70 -1.23 -14.04
C PHE A 168 -14.79 -0.96 -15.55
N THR A 169 -15.96 -1.20 -16.17
CA THR A 169 -16.17 -0.86 -17.58
C THR A 169 -16.10 0.64 -17.83
N LEU A 170 -16.70 1.43 -16.94
CA LEU A 170 -16.67 2.89 -17.01
C LEU A 170 -15.23 3.41 -16.94
N LEU A 171 -14.45 2.93 -15.95
CA LEU A 171 -13.08 3.39 -15.73
C LEU A 171 -12.16 2.95 -16.89
N ARG A 172 -12.22 1.69 -17.35
CA ARG A 172 -11.49 1.27 -18.56
C ARG A 172 -11.76 2.17 -19.78
N ASN A 173 -13.03 2.53 -20.01
CA ASN A 173 -13.41 3.40 -21.11
C ASN A 173 -12.88 4.83 -20.94
N ALA A 174 -12.75 5.31 -19.71
CA ALA A 174 -12.15 6.60 -19.42
C ALA A 174 -10.64 6.57 -19.70
N SER A 175 -9.94 5.53 -19.25
CA SER A 175 -8.50 5.32 -19.51
C SER A 175 -8.18 5.22 -21.01
N GLN A 176 -9.06 4.59 -21.80
CA GLN A 176 -8.96 4.61 -23.27
C GLN A 176 -9.03 6.03 -23.84
N LYS A 177 -9.89 6.91 -23.29
CA LYS A 177 -9.97 8.32 -23.70
C LYS A 177 -8.76 9.11 -23.22
N HIS A 178 -8.23 8.82 -22.04
CA HIS A 178 -7.01 9.42 -21.52
C HIS A 178 -5.82 9.09 -22.41
N LEU A 179 -5.65 7.82 -22.77
CA LEU A 179 -4.62 7.34 -23.68
C LEU A 179 -4.66 8.08 -25.01
N GLN A 180 -5.86 8.21 -25.62
CA GLN A 180 -6.04 8.99 -26.84
C GLN A 180 -5.71 10.48 -26.66
N ALA A 181 -5.96 11.06 -25.49
CA ALA A 181 -5.62 12.44 -25.20
C ALA A 181 -4.10 12.65 -25.06
N PHE A 182 -3.39 11.69 -24.47
CA PHE A 182 -1.92 11.70 -24.42
C PHE A 182 -1.29 11.53 -25.80
N GLN A 183 -1.79 10.59 -26.61
CA GLN A 183 -1.26 10.33 -27.96
C GLN A 183 -1.44 11.47 -28.96
N LYS A 184 -2.26 12.48 -28.64
CA LYS A 184 -2.46 13.70 -29.44
C LYS A 184 -1.50 14.84 -29.06
N ARG A 185 -0.59 14.62 -28.12
CA ARG A 185 0.42 15.59 -27.71
C ARG A 185 1.75 15.29 -28.39
#